data_AF-A0A2E8EYT3-F1
#
_entry.id   AF-A0A2E8EYT3-F1
#
_cell.length_a   1.000
_cell.length_b   1.000
_cell.length_c   1.000
_cell.angle_alpha   90.00
_cell.angle_beta   90.00
_cell.angle_gamma   90.00
#
_symmetry.space_group_name_H-M   'P 1'
#
loop_
_entity.id
_entity.type
_entity.pdbx_description
1 polymer ?
#
loop_
_entity_poly.entity_id
_entity_poly.type
_entity_poly.pdbx_seq_one_letter_code
_entity_poly.pdbx_strand_id
1 'polypeptide(L)'
;MQVGILTQTSPGPLELLEYLPPDITIKPGDTILWKSETPHSVTFGSSGEDLPPGHPTDIPAAKPSDMYDGASFYHSGVFNLGPPGQAPTSFELTFPDAGTFSYICVLHWNVGHVGTVSVQQ
;
A
#
# COMPACT_ATOMS: atom_id res chain seq x y z
N MET A 1 9.87 0.05 -0.37
CA MET A 1 9.18 1.13 -1.10
C MET A 1 8.67 2.15 -0.10
N GLN A 2 8.79 3.43 -0.44
CA GLN A 2 8.25 4.51 0.38
C GLN A 2 6.80 4.78 -0.04
N VAL A 3 5.92 5.02 0.93
CA VAL A 3 4.52 5.40 0.71
C VAL A 3 4.33 6.83 1.19
N GLY A 4 4.12 7.74 0.27
CA GLY A 4 4.07 9.17 0.54
C GLY A 4 5.42 9.76 0.96
N ILE A 5 5.64 11.04 0.64
CA ILE A 5 6.78 11.80 1.16
C ILE A 5 6.30 13.14 1.67
N LEU A 6 6.47 13.36 2.97
CA LEU A 6 6.27 14.65 3.61
C LEU A 6 7.59 15.43 3.60
N THR A 7 7.56 16.67 3.13
CA THR A 7 8.69 17.59 3.19
C THR A 7 8.27 18.93 3.76
N GLN A 8 9.17 19.54 4.55
CA GLN A 8 8.93 20.85 5.15
C GLN A 8 9.40 21.93 4.19
N THR A 9 8.50 22.85 3.83
CA THR A 9 8.83 24.02 3.01
C THR A 9 8.55 25.32 3.78
N SER A 10 9.08 26.46 3.31
CA SER A 10 8.87 27.75 3.97
C SER A 10 7.39 28.14 4.19
N PRO A 11 6.45 27.89 3.25
CA PRO A 11 5.03 28.16 3.50
C PRO A 11 4.31 27.08 4.33
N GLY A 12 4.90 25.90 4.49
CA GLY A 12 4.29 24.78 5.23
C GLY A 12 4.72 23.39 4.73
N PRO A 13 4.15 22.32 5.30
CA PRO A 13 4.37 20.97 4.80
C PRO A 13 3.82 20.83 3.38
N LEU A 14 4.58 20.12 2.53
CA LEU A 14 4.14 19.60 1.25
C LEU A 14 4.23 18.07 1.31
N GLU A 15 3.18 17.38 0.88
CA GLU A 15 3.18 15.93 0.84
C GLU A 15 2.93 15.42 -0.57
N LEU A 16 3.80 14.53 -1.04
CA LEU A 16 3.62 13.80 -2.28
C LEU A 16 2.78 12.55 -2.00
N LEU A 17 1.65 12.42 -2.69
CA LEU A 17 0.70 11.30 -2.55
C LEU A 17 1.00 10.21 -3.58
N GLU A 18 2.20 9.62 -3.49
CA GLU A 18 2.68 8.59 -4.43
C GLU A 18 3.32 7.40 -3.70
N TYR A 19 3.36 6.26 -4.38
CA TYR A 19 4.29 5.19 -4.06
C TYR A 19 5.62 5.46 -4.79
N LEU A 20 6.75 5.17 -4.14
CA LEU A 20 8.05 5.41 -4.74
C LEU A 20 8.91 4.13 -4.79
N PRO A 21 9.26 3.67 -6.02
CA PRO A 21 8.68 4.10 -7.30
C PRO A 21 7.17 3.77 -7.41
N PRO A 22 6.40 4.41 -8.32
CA PRO A 22 4.97 4.09 -8.49
C PRO A 22 4.77 2.70 -9.13
N ASP A 23 5.67 2.33 -10.04
CA ASP A 23 5.74 0.99 -10.63
C ASP A 23 7.08 0.35 -10.28
N ILE A 24 7.04 -0.89 -9.81
CA ILE A 24 8.24 -1.67 -9.52
C ILE A 24 8.21 -2.98 -10.31
N THR A 25 9.35 -3.37 -10.87
CA THR A 25 9.55 -4.69 -11.47
C THR A 25 10.43 -5.54 -10.56
N ILE A 26 9.96 -6.72 -10.20
CA ILE A 26 10.63 -7.68 -9.31
C ILE A 26 10.61 -9.09 -9.92
N LYS A 27 11.33 -10.02 -9.30
CA LYS A 27 11.33 -11.44 -9.67
C LYS A 27 10.39 -12.26 -8.81
N PRO A 28 9.90 -13.41 -9.32
CA PRO A 28 9.19 -14.40 -8.49
C PRO A 28 9.97 -14.74 -7.21
N GLY A 29 9.29 -14.64 -6.07
CA GLY A 29 9.85 -14.89 -4.74
C GLY A 29 10.42 -13.65 -4.04
N ASP A 30 10.48 -12.49 -4.69
CA ASP A 30 10.90 -11.25 -4.04
C ASP A 30 9.85 -10.75 -3.05
N THR A 31 10.33 -10.17 -1.95
CA THR A 31 9.51 -9.49 -0.93
C THR A 31 9.62 -7.99 -1.08
N ILE A 32 8.49 -7.30 -1.12
CA ILE A 32 8.43 -5.84 -1.05
C ILE A 32 8.05 -5.44 0.38
N LEU A 33 8.86 -4.58 0.98
CA LEU A 33 8.56 -3.90 2.24
C LEU A 33 8.16 -2.45 1.95
N TRP A 34 6.91 -2.08 2.25
CA TRP A 34 6.42 -0.72 2.22
C TRP A 34 6.57 -0.07 3.60
N LYS A 35 6.91 1.23 3.62
CA LYS A 35 7.01 2.05 4.83
C LYS A 35 6.36 3.41 4.60
N SER A 36 5.79 3.97 5.65
CA SER A 36 5.23 5.31 5.65
C SER A 36 5.53 6.00 6.98
N GLU A 37 5.75 7.31 6.96
CA GLU A 37 5.87 8.15 8.15
C GLU A 37 4.60 8.98 8.41
N THR A 38 3.70 9.02 7.42
CA THR A 38 2.40 9.70 7.46
C THR A 38 1.25 8.73 7.22
N PRO A 39 0.00 9.13 7.49
CA PRO A 39 -1.16 8.29 7.21
C PRO A 39 -1.32 7.93 5.73
N HIS A 40 -1.11 6.65 5.43
CA HIS A 40 -1.31 6.02 4.11
C HIS A 40 -1.63 4.54 4.28
N SER A 41 -1.95 3.85 3.19
CA SER A 41 -2.06 2.39 3.20
C SER A 41 -1.46 1.73 1.97
N VAL A 42 -1.31 0.41 2.04
CA VAL A 42 -1.10 -0.48 0.90
C VAL A 42 -2.29 -1.42 0.86
N THR A 43 -3.03 -1.41 -0.24
CA THR A 43 -4.28 -2.17 -0.36
C THR A 43 -4.34 -2.85 -1.71
N PHE A 44 -4.30 -4.18 -1.71
CA PHE A 44 -4.63 -5.01 -2.86
C PHE A 44 -6.08 -5.45 -2.71
N GLY A 45 -6.92 -5.08 -3.68
CA GLY A 45 -8.32 -5.48 -3.73
C GLY A 45 -8.47 -6.96 -4.06
N SER A 46 -9.62 -7.52 -3.70
CA SER A 46 -10.08 -8.78 -4.27
C SER A 46 -10.35 -8.59 -5.77
N SER A 47 -10.01 -9.59 -6.59
CA SER A 47 -10.17 -9.49 -8.05
C SER A 47 -11.60 -9.10 -8.45
N GLY A 48 -11.75 -7.89 -9.01
CA GLY A 48 -13.02 -7.39 -9.53
C GLY A 48 -13.99 -6.77 -8.52
N GLU A 49 -13.59 -6.56 -7.26
CA GLU A 49 -14.44 -5.92 -6.25
C GLU A 49 -14.05 -4.46 -5.99
N ASP A 50 -15.06 -3.63 -5.73
CA ASP A 50 -14.87 -2.27 -5.20
C ASP A 50 -14.27 -2.32 -3.78
N LEU A 51 -13.70 -1.20 -3.32
CA LEU A 51 -13.30 -1.07 -1.92
C LEU A 51 -14.48 -1.38 -0.98
N PRO A 52 -14.22 -2.00 0.18
CA PRO A 52 -15.26 -2.22 1.18
C PRO A 52 -16.01 -0.91 1.48
N PRO A 53 -17.35 -0.96 1.59
CA PRO A 53 -18.14 0.25 1.85
C PRO A 53 -17.84 0.80 3.25
N GLY A 54 -17.77 2.12 3.39
CA GLY A 54 -17.53 2.78 4.66
C GLY A 54 -16.51 3.92 4.57
N HIS A 55 -16.10 4.45 5.71
CA HIS A 55 -15.01 5.43 5.75
C HIS A 55 -13.68 4.70 5.50
N PRO A 56 -12.76 5.23 4.67
CA PRO A 56 -11.50 4.54 4.35
C PRO A 56 -10.64 4.12 5.54
N THR A 57 -10.74 4.84 6.67
CA THR A 57 -10.01 4.51 7.91
C THR A 57 -10.65 3.39 8.73
N ASP A 58 -11.88 2.99 8.40
CA ASP A 58 -12.60 1.91 9.09
C ASP A 58 -12.31 0.54 8.44
N ILE A 59 -11.61 0.53 7.29
CA ILE A 59 -11.20 -0.70 6.62
C ILE A 59 -10.18 -1.42 7.51
N PRO A 60 -10.46 -2.64 7.99
CA PRO A 60 -9.58 -3.36 8.89
C PRO A 60 -8.34 -3.87 8.15
N ALA A 61 -7.20 -3.89 8.84
CA ALA A 61 -6.00 -4.54 8.34
C ALA A 61 -6.29 -6.03 8.02
N ALA A 62 -5.75 -6.51 6.91
CA ALA A 62 -5.95 -7.87 6.43
C ALA A 62 -4.66 -8.39 5.78
N LYS A 63 -4.16 -9.51 6.28
CA LYS A 63 -3.00 -10.20 5.71
C LYS A 63 -3.21 -11.72 5.85
N PRO A 64 -3.99 -12.34 4.96
CA PRO A 64 -4.32 -13.76 5.08
C PRO A 64 -3.09 -14.69 4.94
N SER A 65 -2.00 -14.21 4.34
CA SER A 65 -0.72 -14.93 4.17
C SER A 65 0.44 -13.94 4.00
N ASP A 66 1.69 -14.39 4.14
CA ASP A 66 2.87 -13.61 3.74
C ASP A 66 3.11 -13.66 2.22
N MET A 67 2.62 -14.70 1.57
CA MET A 67 2.65 -14.87 0.12
C MET A 67 1.40 -14.22 -0.47
N TYR A 68 1.58 -13.29 -1.40
CA TYR A 68 0.47 -12.70 -2.13
C TYR A 68 -0.02 -13.68 -3.20
N ASP A 69 -1.32 -13.98 -3.18
CA ASP A 69 -1.95 -14.95 -4.08
C ASP A 69 -2.54 -14.32 -5.36
N GLY A 70 -2.39 -13.00 -5.53
CA GLY A 70 -2.91 -12.27 -6.69
C GLY A 70 -4.42 -12.05 -6.70
N ALA A 71 -5.16 -12.49 -5.67
CA ALA A 71 -6.62 -12.55 -5.72
C ALA A 71 -7.33 -12.17 -4.41
N SER A 72 -6.77 -12.50 -3.25
CA SER A 72 -7.37 -12.19 -1.95
C SER A 72 -7.18 -10.72 -1.58
N PHE A 73 -7.99 -10.24 -0.64
CA PHE A 73 -7.86 -8.90 -0.09
C PHE A 73 -6.67 -8.81 0.87
N TYR A 74 -5.79 -7.83 0.63
CA TYR A 74 -4.69 -7.48 1.54
C TYR A 74 -4.74 -6.00 1.84
N HIS A 75 -4.67 -5.65 3.11
CA HIS A 75 -4.67 -4.27 3.56
C HIS A 75 -3.71 -4.11 4.72
N SER A 76 -2.78 -3.17 4.60
CA SER A 76 -1.81 -2.88 5.67
C SER A 76 -2.46 -2.38 6.96
N GLY A 77 -3.72 -1.93 6.92
CA GLY A 77 -4.22 -0.91 7.83
C GLY A 77 -3.69 0.47 7.43
N VAL A 78 -4.20 1.53 8.05
CA VAL A 78 -3.65 2.87 7.81
C VAL A 78 -2.40 3.05 8.68
N PHE A 79 -1.26 3.28 8.02
CA PHE A 79 0.01 3.54 8.68
C PHE A 79 -0.10 4.75 9.61
N ASN A 80 0.53 4.69 10.77
CA ASN A 80 0.62 5.82 11.72
C ASN A 80 -0.73 6.46 12.13
N LEU A 81 -1.86 5.81 11.86
CA LEU A 81 -3.19 6.28 12.27
C LEU A 81 -3.70 5.43 13.43
N GLY A 82 -3.48 5.94 14.64
CA GLY A 82 -3.86 5.28 15.89
C GLY A 82 -2.96 5.72 17.05
N PRO A 83 -3.17 5.17 18.26
CA PRO A 83 -2.29 5.44 19.38
C PRO A 83 -0.82 5.11 19.05
N PRO A 84 0.16 5.87 19.56
CA PRO A 84 1.57 5.60 19.33
C PRO A 84 1.94 4.15 19.63
N GLY A 85 2.59 3.49 18.68
CA GLY A 85 3.02 2.09 18.79
C GLY A 85 1.93 1.04 18.53
N GLN A 86 0.69 1.44 18.20
CA GLN A 86 -0.39 0.49 17.87
C GLN A 86 -0.72 0.46 16.38
N ALA A 87 -0.47 1.55 15.66
CA ALA A 87 -0.65 1.58 14.21
C ALA A 87 0.53 0.90 13.49
N PRO A 88 0.28 0.27 12.34
CA PRO A 88 1.35 -0.27 11.51
C PRO A 88 2.27 0.87 11.05
N THR A 89 3.57 0.58 10.92
CA THR A 89 4.57 1.50 10.34
C THR A 89 5.20 0.94 9.08
N SER A 90 4.94 -0.34 8.80
CA SER A 90 5.40 -1.04 7.61
C SER A 90 4.48 -2.20 7.27
N PHE A 91 4.54 -2.64 6.02
CA PHE A 91 3.79 -3.76 5.50
C PHE A 91 4.66 -4.49 4.48
N GLU A 92 4.60 -5.82 4.43
CA GLU A 92 5.40 -6.59 3.47
C GLU A 92 4.64 -7.77 2.90
N LEU A 93 4.90 -8.05 1.63
CA LEU A 93 4.36 -9.19 0.90
C LEU A 93 5.41 -9.78 -0.02
N THR A 94 5.43 -11.11 -0.10
CA THR A 94 6.23 -11.88 -1.05
C THR A 94 5.39 -12.22 -2.26
N PHE A 95 5.95 -12.06 -3.46
CA PHE A 95 5.23 -12.28 -4.72
C PHE A 95 5.77 -13.55 -5.41
N PRO A 96 5.15 -14.72 -5.19
CA PRO A 96 5.65 -15.99 -5.73
C PRO A 96 5.40 -16.15 -7.23
N ASP A 97 4.34 -15.54 -7.76
CA ASP A 97 3.85 -15.78 -9.11
C ASP A 97 4.08 -14.57 -10.03
N ALA A 98 4.41 -14.85 -11.29
CA ALA A 98 4.53 -13.83 -12.32
C ALA A 98 3.16 -13.18 -12.60
N GLY A 99 3.15 -11.87 -12.81
CA GLY A 99 1.92 -11.11 -13.00
C GLY A 99 2.10 -9.61 -12.82
N THR A 100 1.02 -8.87 -13.02
CA THR A 100 0.97 -7.43 -12.76
C THR A 100 -0.14 -7.18 -11.75
N PHE A 101 0.23 -6.61 -10.60
CA PHE A 101 -0.65 -6.46 -9.45
C PHE A 101 -0.74 -4.99 -9.05
N SER A 102 -1.91 -4.40 -9.23
CA SER A 102 -2.18 -3.02 -8.83
C SER A 102 -2.65 -2.95 -7.39
N TYR A 103 -2.26 -1.88 -6.71
CA TYR A 103 -2.63 -1.59 -5.32
C TYR A 103 -2.82 -0.10 -5.12
N ILE A 104 -3.53 0.27 -4.07
CA ILE A 104 -3.93 1.66 -3.82
C ILE A 104 -3.78 2.07 -2.36
N CYS A 105 -3.70 3.38 -2.15
CA CYS A 105 -3.88 4.00 -0.85
C CYS A 105 -5.36 4.35 -0.70
N VAL A 106 -6.05 3.75 0.27
CA VAL A 106 -7.52 3.94 0.41
C VAL A 106 -7.91 5.36 0.77
N LEU A 107 -6.97 6.17 1.26
CA LEU A 107 -7.20 7.57 1.61
C LEU A 107 -7.18 8.51 0.38
N HIS A 108 -6.40 8.16 -0.65
CA HIS A 108 -6.04 9.08 -1.74
C HIS A 108 -6.08 8.42 -3.13
N TRP A 109 -6.72 7.25 -3.29
CA TRP A 109 -6.82 6.54 -4.56
C TRP A 109 -7.51 7.39 -5.65
N ASN A 110 -8.51 8.19 -5.25
CA ASN A 110 -9.29 9.04 -6.14
C ASN A 110 -8.48 10.19 -6.77
N VAL A 111 -7.28 10.46 -6.25
CA VAL A 111 -6.33 11.43 -6.82
C VAL A 111 -5.10 10.76 -7.43
N GLY A 112 -5.14 9.44 -7.64
CA GLY A 112 -4.08 8.71 -8.32
C GLY A 112 -2.98 8.14 -7.41
N HIS A 113 -3.21 8.06 -6.09
CA HIS A 113 -2.28 7.37 -5.19
C HIS A 113 -2.39 5.85 -5.34
N VAL A 114 -1.91 5.36 -6.48
CA VAL A 114 -1.96 3.98 -6.96
C VAL A 114 -0.55 3.51 -7.30
N GLY A 115 -0.30 2.21 -7.21
CA GLY A 115 0.98 1.61 -7.58
C GLY A 115 0.80 0.25 -8.23
N THR A 116 1.88 -0.22 -8.85
CA THR A 116 1.91 -1.50 -9.56
C THR A 116 3.15 -2.29 -9.22
N VAL A 117 2.97 -3.59 -8.93
CA VAL A 117 4.05 -4.58 -8.88
C VAL A 117 3.99 -5.41 -10.16
N SER A 118 5.04 -5.39 -10.96
CA SER A 118 5.24 -6.30 -12.08
C SER A 118 6.23 -7.40 -11.69
N VAL A 119 5.79 -8.64 -11.71
CA VAL A 119 6.62 -9.82 -11.39
C VAL A 119 6.97 -10.53 -12.68
N GLN A 120 8.26 -10.52 -13.04
CA GLN A 120 8.77 -11.02 -14.32
C GLN A 120 9.93 -11.98 -14.08
N GLN A 121 10.09 -12.98 -14.96
CA GLN A 121 11.19 -13.95 -14.90
C GLN A 121 12.55 -13.34 -15.29
#